data_AF-A0A6G0XNK7-F1
#
_entry.id   AF-A0A6G0XNK7-F1
#
_cell.length_a   1.000
_cell.length_b   1.000
_cell.length_c   1.000
_cell.angle_alpha   90.00
_cell.angle_beta   90.00
_cell.angle_gamma   90.00
#
_symmetry.space_group_name_H-M   'P 1'
#
loop_
_entity.id
_entity.type
_entity.pdbx_description
1 polymer ?
#
loop_
_entity_poly.entity_id
_entity_poly.type
_entity_poly.pdbx_seq_one_letter_code
_entity_poly.pdbx_strand_id
1 'polypeptide(L)'
;MCDNKFHTEPLKELFQDNERFGFIVVDGNGALYGTVAGNSREVLHTFSVDLPNKHRKGGQSSMRFGRIRLEKRQHFVRKVAETATQMFITNDRPNITSIVLAGSADFKNELNQSDIFDKRLQEIVVKIVDVSYGGENGFNQAIELAADTLANVKFVQEKKLICKYMEEIAMDSGKYCFGVADTWKALELGAVETLILSRARASSELDFDRRHGAWSHLAET
;
A
#
# COMPACT_ATOMS: atom_id res chain seq x y z
N MET A 1 -33.13 -13.97 7.77
CA MET A 1 -32.61 -13.99 9.16
C MET A 1 -33.40 -12.95 9.94
N CYS A 2 -34.19 -13.37 10.93
CA CYS A 2 -34.88 -12.46 11.85
C CYS A 2 -34.36 -12.77 13.25
N ASP A 3 -33.76 -11.78 13.89
CA ASP A 3 -33.18 -11.89 15.22
C ASP A 3 -33.55 -10.64 16.03
N ASN A 4 -33.40 -10.69 17.34
CA ASN A 4 -33.79 -9.60 18.25
C ASN A 4 -32.78 -8.44 18.30
N LYS A 5 -31.74 -8.49 17.45
CA LYS A 5 -30.67 -7.50 17.37
C LYS A 5 -30.42 -7.12 15.92
N PHE A 6 -30.02 -5.88 15.70
CA PHE A 6 -29.63 -5.42 14.38
C PHE A 6 -28.34 -6.11 13.94
N HIS A 7 -28.43 -6.88 12.86
CA HIS A 7 -27.29 -7.41 12.14
C HIS A 7 -26.57 -6.26 11.43
N THR A 8 -25.51 -5.75 12.06
CA THR A 8 -24.69 -4.64 11.54
C THR A 8 -23.35 -5.14 11.00
N GLU A 9 -23.13 -6.45 10.94
CA GLU A 9 -21.91 -7.05 10.40
C GLU A 9 -21.63 -6.58 8.97
N PRO A 10 -22.59 -6.56 8.03
CA PRO A 10 -22.33 -6.11 6.66
C PRO A 10 -21.97 -4.62 6.57
N LEU A 11 -22.54 -3.80 7.47
CA LEU A 11 -22.25 -2.36 7.52
C LEU A 11 -20.85 -2.09 8.05
N LYS A 12 -20.37 -2.90 9.00
CA LYS A 12 -19.00 -2.81 9.53
C LYS A 12 -17.96 -3.20 8.48
N GLU A 13 -18.27 -4.15 7.59
CA GLU A 13 -17.39 -4.51 6.47
C GLU A 13 -17.28 -3.39 5.43
N LEU A 14 -18.38 -2.67 5.16
CA LEU A 14 -18.36 -1.52 4.25
C LEU A 14 -17.61 -0.30 4.84
N PHE A 15 -17.59 -0.17 6.16
CA PHE A 15 -16.92 0.94 6.86
C PHE A 15 -15.43 0.69 7.15
N GLN A 16 -14.90 -0.50 6.83
CA GLN A 16 -13.45 -0.69 6.86
C GLN A 16 -12.83 0.11 5.72
N ASP A 17 -11.93 1.03 6.07
CA ASP A 17 -11.08 1.74 5.10
C ASP A 17 -10.26 0.71 4.33
N ASN A 18 -10.81 0.32 3.18
CA ASN A 18 -10.19 -0.61 2.27
C ASN A 18 -9.16 0.17 1.46
N GLU A 19 -7.99 0.33 2.07
CA GLU A 19 -6.80 0.73 1.35
C GLU A 19 -6.64 -0.15 0.11
N ARG A 20 -6.45 0.50 -1.04
CA ARG A 20 -6.29 -0.20 -2.30
C ARG A 20 -4.82 -0.51 -2.50
N PHE A 21 -4.51 -1.78 -2.59
CA PHE A 21 -3.16 -2.29 -2.84
C PHE A 21 -3.02 -2.70 -4.30
N GLY A 22 -1.95 -2.27 -4.95
CA GLY A 22 -1.61 -2.66 -6.32
C GLY A 22 -0.71 -3.89 -6.36
N PHE A 23 -0.94 -4.75 -7.34
CA PHE A 23 -0.11 -5.91 -7.61
C PHE A 23 0.32 -5.88 -9.07
N ILE A 24 1.61 -6.09 -9.29
CA ILE A 24 2.18 -6.26 -10.64
C ILE A 24 2.79 -7.65 -10.67
N VAL A 25 2.17 -8.58 -11.40
CA VAL A 25 2.70 -9.92 -11.61
C VAL A 25 3.41 -9.92 -12.96
N VAL A 26 4.73 -10.03 -12.95
CA VAL A 26 5.57 -10.08 -14.15
C VAL A 26 6.04 -11.51 -14.38
N ASP A 27 5.74 -12.03 -15.56
CA ASP A 27 6.17 -13.34 -16.01
C ASP A 27 6.85 -13.25 -17.39
N GLY A 28 7.59 -14.29 -17.77
CA GLY A 28 8.24 -14.39 -19.08
C GLY A 28 7.26 -14.49 -20.25
N ASN A 29 5.98 -14.77 -19.98
CA ASN A 29 4.93 -14.88 -21.00
C ASN A 29 3.98 -13.67 -21.02
N GLY A 30 4.09 -12.74 -20.07
CA GLY A 30 3.18 -11.62 -19.94
C GLY A 30 3.21 -10.93 -18.58
N ALA A 31 2.38 -9.91 -18.42
CA ALA A 31 2.21 -9.19 -17.16
C ALA A 31 0.73 -9.01 -16.82
N LEU A 32 0.42 -9.04 -15.52
CA LEU A 32 -0.90 -8.80 -14.96
C LEU A 32 -0.82 -7.66 -13.95
N TYR A 33 -1.78 -6.74 -14.04
CA TYR A 33 -2.00 -5.64 -13.11
C TYR A 33 -3.30 -5.89 -12.40
N GLY A 34 -3.23 -5.92 -11.07
CA GLY A 34 -4.40 -6.12 -10.22
C GLY A 34 -4.42 -5.14 -9.07
N THR A 35 -5.60 -4.94 -8.51
CA THR A 35 -5.76 -4.27 -7.22
C THR A 35 -6.51 -5.17 -6.25
N VAL A 36 -6.19 -5.04 -4.98
CA VAL A 36 -6.90 -5.69 -3.88
C VAL A 36 -7.32 -4.62 -2.90
N ALA A 37 -8.59 -4.64 -2.51
CA ALA A 37 -9.18 -3.73 -1.54
C ALA A 37 -9.96 -4.57 -0.51
N GLY A 38 -9.38 -4.79 0.66
CA GLY A 38 -9.95 -5.70 1.66
C GLY A 38 -10.11 -7.12 1.11
N ASN A 39 -11.35 -7.57 0.94
CA ASN A 39 -11.69 -8.90 0.44
C ASN A 39 -12.00 -8.93 -1.08
N SER A 40 -12.06 -7.77 -1.75
CA SER A 40 -12.28 -7.70 -3.19
C SER A 40 -10.95 -7.69 -3.95
N ARG A 41 -10.87 -8.54 -4.98
CA ARG A 41 -9.76 -8.56 -5.94
C ARG A 41 -10.26 -8.14 -7.31
N GLU A 42 -9.50 -7.31 -7.99
CA GLU A 42 -9.85 -6.80 -9.31
C GLU A 42 -8.62 -6.89 -10.21
N VAL A 43 -8.78 -7.48 -11.40
CA VAL A 43 -7.75 -7.51 -12.44
C VAL A 43 -8.01 -6.32 -13.36
N LEU A 44 -7.08 -5.37 -13.40
CA LEU A 44 -7.20 -4.14 -14.20
C LEU A 44 -6.82 -4.40 -15.65
N HIS A 45 -5.67 -5.01 -15.87
CA HIS A 45 -5.12 -5.21 -17.19
C HIS A 45 -4.22 -6.43 -17.25
N THR A 46 -4.27 -7.14 -18.36
CA THR A 46 -3.36 -8.24 -18.67
C THR A 46 -2.87 -8.10 -20.10
N PHE A 47 -1.61 -8.42 -20.32
CA PHE A 47 -1.10 -8.57 -21.67
C PHE A 47 -0.06 -9.68 -21.74
N SER A 48 -0.07 -10.42 -22.84
CA SER A 48 0.90 -11.47 -23.15
C SER A 48 2.03 -10.92 -24.00
N VAL A 49 3.23 -11.46 -23.83
CA VAL A 49 4.41 -11.16 -24.65
C VAL A 49 5.14 -12.44 -24.99
N ASP A 50 5.56 -12.55 -26.25
CA ASP A 50 6.38 -13.66 -26.72
C ASP A 50 7.87 -13.26 -26.72
N LEU A 51 8.57 -13.69 -25.67
CA LEU A 51 9.98 -13.45 -25.46
C LEU A 51 10.81 -14.59 -26.07
N PRO A 52 11.87 -14.29 -26.86
CA PRO A 52 12.67 -15.32 -27.49
C PRO A 52 13.43 -16.14 -26.44
N ASN A 53 13.30 -17.45 -26.53
CA ASN A 53 13.91 -18.39 -25.61
C ASN A 53 15.45 -18.40 -25.69
N LYS A 54 16.10 -18.87 -24.62
CA LYS A 54 17.55 -19.06 -24.59
C LYS A 54 17.92 -20.22 -25.52
N HIS A 55 18.50 -19.91 -26.67
CA HIS A 55 19.05 -20.93 -27.57
C HIS A 55 20.34 -21.54 -26.99
N ARG A 56 20.42 -22.88 -26.96
CA ARG A 56 21.62 -23.64 -26.55
C ARG A 56 22.59 -23.91 -27.71
N LYS A 57 22.13 -23.78 -28.96
CA LYS A 57 22.94 -24.08 -30.15
C LYS A 57 23.88 -22.91 -30.45
N GLY A 58 25.18 -23.17 -30.43
CA GLY A 58 26.23 -22.18 -30.75
C GLY A 58 26.35 -21.91 -32.24
N GLY A 59 27.00 -20.79 -32.60
CA GLY A 59 27.26 -20.37 -33.97
C GLY A 59 27.60 -18.87 -34.08
N GLN A 60 27.98 -18.41 -35.27
CA GLN A 60 28.33 -16.99 -35.55
C GLN A 60 27.16 -16.03 -35.21
N SER A 61 25.93 -16.50 -35.39
CA SER A 61 24.72 -15.73 -35.08
C SER A 61 24.32 -15.75 -33.60
N SER A 62 24.98 -16.56 -32.75
CA SER A 62 24.64 -16.71 -31.33
C SER A 62 24.71 -15.38 -30.56
N MET A 63 25.76 -14.58 -30.80
CA MET A 63 25.91 -13.26 -30.17
C MET A 63 24.77 -12.31 -30.57
N ARG A 64 24.39 -12.31 -31.86
CA ARG A 64 23.29 -11.50 -32.38
C ARG A 64 21.95 -11.90 -31.73
N PHE A 65 21.66 -13.19 -31.62
CA PHE A 65 20.42 -13.66 -30.96
C PHE A 65 20.40 -13.36 -29.47
N GLY A 66 21.56 -13.42 -28.80
CA GLY A 66 21.70 -12.97 -27.41
C GLY A 66 21.34 -11.49 -27.25
N ARG A 67 21.86 -10.63 -28.13
CA ARG A 67 21.57 -9.20 -28.15
C ARG A 67 20.08 -8.91 -28.40
N ILE A 68 19.48 -9.53 -29.42
CA ILE A 68 18.04 -9.37 -29.71
C ILE A 68 17.17 -9.80 -28.51
N ARG A 69 17.58 -10.85 -27.79
CA ARG A 69 16.87 -11.28 -26.57
C ARG A 69 16.95 -10.23 -25.47
N LEU A 70 18.12 -9.63 -25.24
CA LEU A 70 18.28 -8.59 -24.23
C LEU A 70 17.48 -7.33 -24.60
N GLU A 71 17.53 -6.90 -25.86
CA GLU A 71 16.76 -5.77 -26.37
C GLU A 71 15.25 -5.99 -26.20
N LYS A 72 14.73 -7.18 -26.54
CA LYS A 72 13.31 -7.52 -26.31
C LYS A 72 12.92 -7.55 -24.83
N ARG A 73 13.80 -8.01 -23.94
CA ARG A 73 13.55 -7.97 -22.49
C ARG A 73 13.46 -6.54 -21.97
N GLN A 74 14.40 -5.68 -22.36
CA GLN A 74 14.37 -4.27 -21.97
C GLN A 74 13.11 -3.57 -22.48
N HIS A 75 12.69 -3.87 -23.72
CA HIS A 75 11.42 -3.37 -24.24
C HIS A 75 10.22 -3.87 -23.45
N PHE A 76 10.23 -5.14 -23.02
CA PHE A 76 9.18 -5.70 -22.17
C PHE A 76 9.11 -4.98 -20.81
N VAL A 77 10.24 -4.81 -20.12
CA VAL A 77 10.31 -4.08 -18.83
C VAL A 77 9.82 -2.64 -19.00
N ARG A 78 10.20 -1.96 -20.08
CA ARG A 78 9.70 -0.62 -20.40
C ARG A 78 8.18 -0.59 -20.58
N LYS A 79 7.64 -1.50 -21.38
CA LYS A 79 6.19 -1.62 -21.58
C LYS A 79 5.46 -1.89 -20.26
N VAL A 80 6.04 -2.72 -19.39
CA VAL A 80 5.49 -3.01 -18.07
C VAL A 80 5.46 -1.76 -17.19
N ALA A 81 6.54 -0.99 -17.17
CA ALA A 81 6.63 0.27 -16.41
C ALA A 81 5.62 1.32 -16.92
N GLU A 82 5.52 1.51 -18.24
CA GLU A 82 4.58 2.44 -18.86
C GLU A 82 3.12 2.05 -18.63
N THR A 83 2.80 0.75 -18.65
CA THR A 83 1.44 0.29 -18.35
C THR A 83 1.13 0.47 -16.85
N ALA A 84 2.12 0.29 -15.98
CA ALA A 84 1.96 0.51 -14.54
C ALA A 84 1.60 1.97 -14.23
N THR A 85 2.27 2.93 -14.87
CA THR A 85 1.96 4.35 -14.68
C THR A 85 0.57 4.70 -15.17
N GLN A 86 0.15 4.17 -16.32
CA GLN A 86 -1.19 4.39 -16.85
C GLN A 86 -2.30 3.84 -15.94
N MET A 87 -2.08 2.70 -15.28
CA MET A 87 -3.09 2.05 -14.45
C MET A 87 -3.13 2.58 -13.02
N PHE A 88 -1.97 2.89 -12.43
CA PHE A 88 -1.87 3.26 -11.01
C PHE A 88 -1.77 4.75 -10.75
N ILE A 89 -1.53 5.59 -11.76
CA ILE A 89 -1.48 7.05 -11.62
C ILE A 89 -2.72 7.65 -12.26
N THR A 90 -3.46 8.47 -11.53
CA THR A 90 -4.53 9.31 -12.08
C THR A 90 -4.37 10.72 -11.51
N ASN A 91 -4.43 11.72 -12.39
CA ASN A 91 -4.25 13.13 -12.01
C ASN A 91 -2.95 13.38 -11.22
N ASP A 92 -1.82 12.85 -11.71
CA ASP A 92 -0.48 13.05 -11.13
C ASP A 92 -0.31 12.48 -9.70
N ARG A 93 -1.27 11.68 -9.23
CA ARG A 93 -1.23 11.03 -7.91
C ARG A 93 -1.46 9.51 -8.04
N PRO A 94 -0.80 8.71 -7.19
CA PRO A 94 -1.03 7.27 -7.14
C PRO A 94 -2.43 6.99 -6.57
N ASN A 95 -3.18 6.10 -7.23
CA ASN A 95 -4.53 5.68 -6.80
C ASN A 95 -4.52 4.61 -5.71
N ILE A 96 -3.34 4.11 -5.36
CA ILE A 96 -3.13 2.97 -4.47
C ILE A 96 -2.15 3.34 -3.36
N THR A 97 -2.31 2.71 -2.20
CA THR A 97 -1.51 3.00 -1.01
C THR A 97 -0.16 2.30 -1.00
N SER A 98 -0.11 1.07 -1.53
CA SER A 98 1.13 0.32 -1.72
C SER A 98 1.10 -0.58 -2.96
N ILE A 99 2.30 -0.90 -3.48
CA ILE A 99 2.51 -1.83 -4.59
C ILE A 99 3.29 -3.05 -4.10
N VAL A 100 2.89 -4.22 -4.57
CA VAL A 100 3.66 -5.46 -4.48
C VAL A 100 4.09 -5.88 -5.90
N LEU A 101 5.39 -6.11 -6.07
CA LEU A 101 5.95 -6.65 -7.30
C LEU A 101 6.09 -8.16 -7.17
N ALA A 102 5.44 -8.93 -8.02
CA ALA A 102 5.49 -10.39 -8.01
C ALA A 102 6.05 -10.92 -9.33
N GLY A 103 6.77 -12.04 -9.29
CA GLY A 103 7.20 -12.74 -10.50
C GLY A 103 8.10 -13.94 -10.24
N SER A 104 8.21 -14.84 -11.22
CA SER A 104 9.02 -16.07 -11.10
C SER A 104 10.50 -15.91 -11.40
N ALA A 105 10.91 -14.76 -11.98
CA ALA A 105 12.28 -14.52 -12.43
C ALA A 105 12.82 -13.17 -11.93
N ASP A 106 14.04 -12.84 -12.33
CA ASP A 106 14.71 -11.58 -12.00
C ASP A 106 14.07 -10.34 -12.64
N PHE A 107 13.05 -10.49 -13.49
CA PHE A 107 12.36 -9.38 -14.15
C PHE A 107 11.79 -8.35 -13.17
N LYS A 108 11.31 -8.79 -12.00
CA LYS A 108 10.82 -7.87 -10.95
C LYS A 108 11.94 -7.07 -10.29
N ASN A 109 13.14 -7.64 -10.19
CA ASN A 109 14.33 -6.95 -9.69
C ASN A 109 14.84 -5.96 -10.74
N GLU A 110 14.89 -6.37 -12.01
CA GLU A 110 15.23 -5.48 -13.13
C GLU A 110 14.25 -4.30 -13.22
N LEU A 111 12.95 -4.53 -13.05
CA LEU A 111 11.93 -3.48 -13.03
C LEU A 111 12.18 -2.48 -11.89
N ASN A 112 12.42 -2.97 -10.67
CA ASN A 112 12.62 -2.11 -9.51
C ASN A 112 13.96 -1.34 -9.53
N GLN A 113 14.99 -1.91 -10.14
CA GLN A 113 16.30 -1.25 -10.29
C GLN A 113 16.35 -0.30 -11.48
N SER A 114 15.45 -0.46 -12.47
CA SER A 114 15.48 0.36 -13.66
C SER A 114 14.97 1.79 -13.40
N ASP A 115 15.69 2.78 -13.95
CA ASP A 115 15.26 4.19 -13.95
C ASP A 115 14.00 4.46 -14.79
N ILE A 116 13.49 3.43 -15.47
CA ILE A 116 12.30 3.49 -16.34
C ILE A 116 11.03 3.43 -15.50
N PHE A 117 11.09 2.84 -14.30
CA PHE A 117 9.97 2.79 -13.39
C PHE A 117 9.75 4.16 -12.76
N ASP A 118 8.49 4.61 -12.69
CA ASP A 118 8.18 5.92 -12.13
C ASP A 118 8.55 5.98 -10.65
N LYS A 119 9.32 7.00 -10.27
CA LYS A 119 9.82 7.21 -8.90
C LYS A 119 8.69 7.21 -7.88
N ARG A 120 7.53 7.75 -8.24
CA ARG A 120 6.36 7.81 -7.34
C ARG A 120 5.82 6.42 -7.04
N LEU A 121 5.81 5.53 -8.03
CA LEU A 121 5.41 4.15 -7.82
C LEU A 121 6.51 3.37 -7.09
N GLN A 122 7.78 3.69 -7.33
CA GLN A 122 8.93 3.07 -6.69
C GLN A 122 8.95 3.30 -5.17
N GLU A 123 8.62 4.50 -4.70
CA GLU A 123 8.51 4.83 -3.27
C GLU A 123 7.39 4.06 -2.55
N ILE A 124 6.41 3.58 -3.31
CA ILE A 124 5.19 2.91 -2.85
C ILE A 124 5.35 1.38 -2.86
N VAL A 125 6.46 0.86 -3.42
CA VAL A 125 6.77 -0.58 -3.42
C VAL A 125 7.09 -1.05 -2.00
N VAL A 126 6.27 -1.96 -1.47
CA VAL A 126 6.46 -2.52 -0.12
C VAL A 126 7.30 -3.78 -0.15
N LYS A 127 7.05 -4.68 -1.10
CA LYS A 127 7.69 -5.99 -1.16
C LYS A 127 7.81 -6.50 -2.58
N ILE A 128 8.90 -7.21 -2.82
CA ILE A 128 9.12 -8.03 -4.01
C ILE A 128 8.88 -9.49 -3.62
N VAL A 129 7.99 -10.17 -4.32
CA VAL A 129 7.55 -11.54 -4.03
C VAL A 129 7.94 -12.46 -5.18
N ASP A 130 8.54 -13.60 -4.83
CA ASP A 130 8.77 -14.70 -5.77
C ASP A 130 7.50 -15.54 -5.86
N VAL A 131 6.93 -15.68 -7.07
CA VAL A 131 5.79 -16.57 -7.33
C VAL A 131 6.18 -17.64 -8.34
N SER A 132 5.62 -18.84 -8.20
CA SER A 132 5.96 -19.98 -9.07
C SER A 132 5.20 -19.96 -10.39
N TYR A 133 4.06 -19.28 -10.42
CA TYR A 133 3.17 -19.20 -11.57
C TYR A 133 2.94 -17.74 -11.98
N GLY A 134 2.75 -17.49 -13.27
CA GLY A 134 2.33 -16.20 -13.80
C GLY A 134 0.79 -16.06 -13.87
N GLY A 135 0.34 -14.88 -14.32
CA GLY A 135 -1.08 -14.60 -14.54
C GLY A 135 -1.92 -14.58 -13.24
N GLU A 136 -3.19 -15.00 -13.34
CA GLU A 136 -4.13 -14.95 -12.22
C GLU A 136 -3.78 -15.91 -11.08
N ASN A 137 -3.20 -17.07 -11.40
CA ASN A 137 -2.75 -18.02 -10.37
C ASN A 137 -1.57 -17.43 -9.58
N GLY A 138 -0.64 -16.78 -10.27
CA GLY A 138 0.44 -16.01 -9.63
C GLY A 138 -0.07 -14.85 -8.79
N PHE A 139 -1.14 -14.18 -9.25
CA PHE A 139 -1.77 -13.10 -8.50
C PHE A 139 -2.33 -13.59 -7.15
N ASN A 140 -3.02 -14.73 -7.12
CA ASN A 140 -3.53 -15.29 -5.87
C ASN A 140 -2.41 -15.68 -4.89
N GLN A 141 -1.34 -16.30 -5.41
CA GLN A 141 -0.18 -16.65 -4.60
C GLN A 141 0.52 -15.40 -4.04
N ALA A 142 0.63 -14.34 -4.84
CA ALA A 142 1.22 -13.07 -4.42
C ALA A 142 0.41 -12.43 -3.29
N ILE A 143 -0.92 -12.50 -3.34
CA ILE A 143 -1.80 -11.97 -2.29
C ILE A 143 -1.54 -12.68 -0.96
N GLU A 144 -1.48 -14.01 -0.97
CA GLU A 144 -1.24 -14.81 0.23
C GLU A 144 0.12 -14.49 0.87
N LEU A 145 1.18 -14.42 0.05
CA LEU A 145 2.54 -14.11 0.51
C LEU A 145 2.76 -12.65 0.92
N ALA A 146 1.88 -11.75 0.45
CA ALA A 146 1.92 -10.33 0.77
C ALA A 146 1.04 -9.95 1.97
N ALA A 147 0.09 -10.81 2.38
CA ALA A 147 -0.88 -10.52 3.44
C ALA A 147 -0.22 -10.04 4.74
N ASP A 148 0.82 -10.73 5.21
CA ASP A 148 1.56 -10.35 6.42
C ASP A 148 2.20 -8.97 6.30
N THR A 149 2.82 -8.68 5.14
CA THR A 149 3.46 -7.39 4.91
C THR A 149 2.47 -6.26 4.75
N LEU A 150 1.30 -6.50 4.15
CA LEU A 150 0.25 -5.51 4.01
C LEU A 150 -0.36 -5.14 5.38
N ALA A 151 -0.55 -6.11 6.27
CA ALA A 151 -0.98 -5.85 7.65
C ALA A 151 0.02 -4.96 8.40
N ASN A 152 1.32 -5.16 8.15
CA ASN A 152 2.37 -4.34 8.75
C ASN A 152 2.43 -2.90 8.21
N VAL A 153 1.92 -2.61 7.00
CA VAL A 153 1.98 -1.24 6.43
C VAL A 153 1.24 -0.25 7.31
N LYS A 154 0.01 -0.58 7.77
CA LYS A 154 -0.77 0.28 8.66
C LYS A 154 -0.02 0.56 9.96
N PHE A 155 0.53 -0.49 10.58
CA PHE A 155 1.32 -0.36 11.81
C PHE A 155 2.58 0.48 11.63
N VAL A 156 3.28 0.33 10.50
CA VAL A 156 4.48 1.11 10.19
C VAL A 156 4.16 2.59 9.96
N GLN A 157 3.04 2.89 9.29
CA GLN A 157 2.58 4.28 9.11
C GLN A 157 2.22 4.92 10.46
N GLU A 158 1.48 4.21 11.31
CA GLU A 158 1.15 4.67 12.67
C GLU A 158 2.41 4.91 13.50
N LYS A 159 3.35 3.97 13.49
CA LYS A 159 4.63 4.12 14.19
C LYS A 159 5.41 5.32 13.67
N LYS A 160 5.47 5.54 12.35
CA LYS A 160 6.16 6.68 11.74
C LYS A 160 5.53 8.01 12.17
N LEU A 161 4.20 8.07 12.30
CA LEU A 161 3.49 9.24 12.79
C LEU A 161 3.86 9.56 14.24
N ILE A 162 3.87 8.54 15.10
CA ILE A 162 4.25 8.69 16.51
C ILE A 162 5.74 9.05 16.64
N CYS A 163 6.62 8.44 15.83
CA CYS A 163 8.05 8.77 15.83
C CYS A 163 8.28 10.25 15.49
N LYS A 164 7.61 10.79 14.46
CA LYS A 164 7.68 12.22 14.14
C LYS A 164 7.24 13.11 15.30
N TYR A 165 6.16 12.73 15.99
CA TYR A 165 5.72 13.44 17.18
C TYR A 165 6.76 13.39 18.32
N MET A 166 7.37 12.22 18.55
CA MET A 166 8.42 12.06 19.56
C MET A 166 9.71 12.80 19.19
N GLU A 167 10.04 12.93 17.90
CA GLU A 167 11.17 13.72 17.42
C GLU A 167 10.99 15.21 17.74
N GLU A 168 9.79 15.78 17.56
CA GLU A 168 9.49 17.16 17.93
C GLU A 168 9.64 17.42 19.44
N ILE A 169 9.29 16.44 20.27
CA ILE A 169 9.53 16.49 21.73
C ILE A 169 11.04 16.44 22.02
N ALA A 170 11.76 15.52 21.39
CA ALA A 170 13.19 15.34 21.63
C ALA A 170 14.06 16.52 21.15
N MET A 171 13.59 17.25 20.13
CA MET A 171 14.27 18.45 19.62
C MET A 171 13.92 19.74 20.38
N ASP A 172 13.01 19.70 21.37
CA ASP A 172 12.50 20.87 22.10
C ASP A 172 12.03 22.01 21.17
N SER A 173 11.44 21.66 20.03
CA SER A 173 11.00 22.63 19.03
C SER A 173 9.80 23.49 19.48
N GLY A 174 9.13 23.07 20.56
CA GLY A 174 7.89 23.67 21.08
C GLY A 174 6.66 23.43 20.19
N LYS A 175 6.78 22.63 19.11
CA LYS A 175 5.70 22.36 18.15
C LYS A 175 4.92 21.08 18.48
N TYR A 176 4.65 20.86 19.77
CA TYR A 176 3.86 19.72 20.22
C TYR A 176 2.90 20.16 21.32
N CYS A 177 1.77 19.47 21.44
CA CYS A 177 0.85 19.60 22.56
C CYS A 177 0.47 18.19 23.05
N PHE A 178 0.18 18.07 24.34
CA PHE A 178 -0.35 16.85 24.93
C PHE A 178 -1.40 17.21 25.98
N GLY A 179 -2.37 16.32 26.19
CA GLY A 179 -3.46 16.54 27.14
C GLY A 179 -4.65 17.30 26.54
N VAL A 180 -5.85 16.98 27.03
CA VAL A 180 -7.11 17.45 26.45
C VAL A 180 -7.22 18.98 26.45
N ALA A 181 -6.90 19.63 27.58
CA ALA A 181 -7.05 21.08 27.72
C ALA A 181 -6.13 21.89 26.78
N ASP A 182 -4.88 21.45 26.63
CA ASP A 182 -3.89 22.17 25.83
C ASP A 182 -4.06 21.87 24.33
N THR A 183 -4.41 20.63 23.98
CA THR A 183 -4.82 20.30 22.60
C THR A 183 -6.08 21.08 22.19
N TRP A 184 -7.04 21.29 23.09
CA TRP A 184 -8.25 22.06 22.80
C TRP A 184 -7.95 23.54 22.55
N LYS A 185 -7.12 24.17 23.39
CA LYS A 185 -6.66 25.56 23.17
C LYS A 185 -5.88 25.69 21.86
N ALA A 186 -5.00 24.75 21.55
CA ALA A 186 -4.23 24.76 20.31
C ALA A 186 -5.13 24.62 19.08
N LEU A 187 -6.21 23.83 19.19
CA LEU A 187 -7.22 23.68 18.14
C LEU A 187 -8.03 24.97 17.93
N GLU A 188 -8.46 25.63 19.02
CA GLU A 188 -9.18 26.92 18.97
C GLU A 188 -8.32 28.04 18.35
N LEU A 189 -7.01 28.01 18.61
CA LEU A 189 -6.04 28.93 18.01
C LEU A 189 -5.68 28.59 16.56
N GLY A 190 -6.12 27.43 16.03
CA GLY A 190 -5.81 26.97 14.68
C GLY A 190 -4.34 26.59 14.46
N ALA A 191 -3.60 26.28 15.53
CA ALA A 191 -2.16 26.01 15.50
C ALA A 191 -1.82 24.53 15.26
N VAL A 192 -2.82 23.65 15.10
CA VAL A 192 -2.65 22.20 14.97
C VAL A 192 -2.62 21.80 13.49
N GLU A 193 -1.50 21.26 13.03
CA GLU A 193 -1.37 20.67 11.68
C GLU A 193 -1.91 19.24 11.63
N THR A 194 -1.54 18.40 12.61
CA THR A 194 -1.94 16.99 12.67
C THR A 194 -2.43 16.63 14.06
N LEU A 195 -3.66 16.13 14.17
CA LEU A 195 -4.25 15.67 15.42
C LEU A 195 -4.13 14.14 15.52
N ILE A 196 -3.37 13.66 16.51
CA ILE A 196 -3.22 12.23 16.79
C ILE A 196 -4.21 11.85 17.90
N LEU A 197 -5.12 10.93 17.60
CA LEU A 197 -6.12 10.42 18.55
C LEU A 197 -5.91 8.92 18.76
N SER A 198 -5.74 8.50 20.02
CA SER A 198 -5.76 7.09 20.36
C SER A 198 -7.20 6.57 20.34
N ARG A 199 -7.42 5.44 19.68
CA ARG A 199 -8.71 4.75 19.65
C ARG A 199 -9.07 4.12 21.00
N ALA A 200 -8.08 3.90 21.87
CA ALA A 200 -8.31 3.34 23.19
C ALA A 200 -9.14 4.32 24.04
N ARG A 201 -10.44 4.06 24.15
CA ARG A 201 -11.24 4.66 25.19
C ARG A 201 -10.73 4.17 26.53
N ALA A 202 -10.36 5.12 27.38
CA ALA A 202 -10.38 4.94 28.81
C ALA A 202 -11.79 4.49 29.21
N SER A 203 -11.88 3.30 29.78
CA SER A 203 -12.95 2.92 30.69
C SER A 203 -12.81 3.74 31.97
N SER A 204 -13.22 5.00 31.93
CA SER A 204 -13.68 5.82 33.07
C SER A 204 -13.86 7.27 32.59
N GLU A 205 -15.12 7.69 32.57
CA GLU A 205 -15.63 9.08 32.66
C GLU A 205 -15.10 10.14 31.70
N LEU A 206 -16.00 10.65 30.86
CA LEU A 206 -16.17 12.08 30.55
C LEU A 206 -17.51 12.18 29.81
N ASP A 207 -18.62 12.20 30.56
CA ASP A 207 -19.92 12.54 29.99
C ASP A 207 -20.01 14.07 29.83
N PHE A 208 -20.26 14.51 28.59
CA PHE A 208 -20.50 15.91 28.26
C PHE A 208 -21.97 16.24 28.56
N ASP A 209 -22.26 16.81 29.74
CA ASP A 209 -23.62 17.25 30.06
C ASP A 209 -24.00 18.49 29.21
N ARG A 210 -24.75 18.23 28.14
CA ARG A 210 -25.26 19.24 27.18
C ARG A 210 -26.11 20.33 27.83
N ARG A 211 -26.53 20.20 29.10
CA ARG A 211 -27.37 21.21 29.78
C ARG A 211 -26.58 22.35 30.42
N HIS A 212 -25.31 22.16 30.78
CA HIS A 212 -24.57 23.15 31.57
C HIS A 212 -23.22 23.57 30.97
N GLY A 213 -22.77 22.95 29.87
CA GLY A 213 -21.54 23.38 29.19
C GLY A 213 -20.28 23.30 30.07
N ALA A 214 -20.23 22.35 31.00
CA ALA A 214 -19.10 22.14 31.91
C ALA A 214 -18.81 20.64 32.08
N TRP A 215 -17.53 20.32 32.20
CA TRP A 215 -17.05 18.95 32.49
C TRP A 215 -17.04 18.74 34.00
N SER A 216 -17.81 17.78 34.51
CA SER A 216 -17.81 17.41 35.93
C SER A 216 -17.06 16.10 36.16
N HIS A 217 -16.12 16.09 37.10
CA HIS A 217 -15.52 14.86 37.62
C HIS A 217 -16.49 14.20 38.61
N LEU A 218 -16.80 12.92 38.42
CA LEU A 218 -17.39 12.10 39.47
C LEU A 218 -16.23 11.44 40.21
N ALA A 219 -15.88 12.00 41.37
CA ALA A 219 -15.05 11.27 42.31
C ALA A 219 -15.93 10.18 42.94
N GLU A 220 -15.66 8.91 42.64
CA GLU A 220 -16.21 7.80 43.41
C GLU A 220 -15.06 6.97 44.03
N THR A 221 -15.23 6.77 45.34
CA THR A 221 -14.55 5.84 46.25
C THR A 221 -14.66 4.39 45.82
#